data_AF-F4XFM6-F1
#
_entry.id   AF-F4XFM6-F1
#
_cell.length_a   1.000
_cell.length_b   1.000
_cell.length_c   1.000
_cell.angle_alpha   90.00
_cell.angle_beta   90.00
_cell.angle_gamma   90.00
#
_symmetry.space_group_name_H-M   'P 1'
#
loop_
_entity.id
_entity.type
_entity.pdbx_description
1 polymer ?
#
loop_
_entity_poly.entity_id
_entity_poly.type
_entity_poly.pdbx_seq_one_letter_code
_entity_poly.pdbx_strand_id
1 'polypeptide(L)'
;MNEEGRLILRLAVGLYLVYLAYMLISPQMAGNTGMSDVIAYAGGGVLGLGGLGFCDYALVRYFKERKARQEKKDVPSEEEP
;
A
#
# COMPACT_ATOMS: atom_id res chain seq x y z
N MET A 1 9.23 17.19 -5.16
CA MET A 1 8.17 16.15 -5.25
C MET A 1 7.10 16.46 -4.22
N ASN A 2 5.86 16.70 -4.68
CA ASN A 2 4.72 17.00 -3.82
C ASN A 2 4.41 15.80 -2.88
N GLU A 3 3.84 16.07 -1.70
CA GLU A 3 3.46 15.05 -0.72
C GLU A 3 2.53 13.99 -1.31
N GLU A 4 1.64 14.39 -2.22
CA GLU A 4 0.77 13.49 -2.98
C GLU A 4 1.56 12.52 -3.87
N GLY A 5 2.62 13.00 -4.53
CA GLY A 5 3.48 12.15 -5.36
C GLY A 5 4.22 11.10 -4.54
N ARG A 6 4.62 11.44 -3.31
CA ARG A 6 5.28 10.49 -2.38
C ARG A 6 4.31 9.42 -1.89
N LEU A 7 3.02 9.76 -1.78
CA LEU A 7 1.99 8.82 -1.38
C LEU A 7 1.60 7.86 -2.52
N ILE A 8 1.41 8.40 -3.72
CA ILE A 8 1.15 7.59 -4.93
C ILE A 8 2.29 6.61 -5.16
N LEU A 9 3.54 7.04 -4.96
CA LEU A 9 4.70 6.16 -5.11
C LEU A 9 4.70 5.03 -4.07
N ARG A 10 4.29 5.30 -2.82
CA ARG A 10 4.13 4.26 -1.80
C ARG A 10 3.01 3.28 -2.11
N LEU A 11 1.88 3.77 -2.59
CA LEU A 11 0.75 2.95 -3.06
C LEU A 11 1.17 2.07 -4.25
N ALA A 12 1.87 2.65 -5.23
CA ALA A 12 2.37 1.92 -6.39
C ALA A 12 3.37 0.83 -6.00
N VAL A 13 4.28 1.11 -5.07
CA VAL A 13 5.21 0.11 -4.52
C VAL A 13 4.47 -0.99 -3.77
N GLY A 14 3.48 -0.65 -2.94
CA GLY A 14 2.64 -1.63 -2.23
C GLY A 14 1.89 -2.56 -3.20
N LEU A 15 1.22 -1.98 -4.19
CA LEU A 15 0.53 -2.72 -5.27
C LEU A 15 1.49 -3.60 -6.07
N TYR A 16 2.69 -3.11 -6.36
CA TYR A 16 3.70 -3.87 -7.09
C TYR A 16 4.19 -5.09 -6.29
N LEU A 17 4.36 -4.97 -4.98
CA LEU A 17 4.71 -6.11 -4.12
C LEU A 17 3.61 -7.16 -4.07
N VAL A 18 2.33 -6.74 -4.02
CA VAL A 18 1.18 -7.64 -4.11
C VAL A 18 1.11 -8.32 -5.48
N TYR A 19 1.40 -7.59 -6.55
CA TYR A 19 1.48 -8.14 -7.90
C TYR A 19 2.60 -9.18 -8.03
N LEU A 20 3.78 -8.91 -7.47
CA LEU A 20 4.87 -9.89 -7.43
C LEU A 20 4.48 -11.13 -6.63
N ALA A 21 3.82 -10.98 -5.49
CA ALA A 21 3.29 -12.11 -4.72
C ALA A 21 2.33 -12.96 -5.56
N TYR A 22 1.41 -12.34 -6.28
CA TYR A 22 0.48 -13.02 -7.18
C TYR A 22 1.20 -13.76 -8.31
N MET A 23 2.21 -13.13 -8.91
CA MET A 23 3.01 -13.71 -9.99
C MET A 23 3.87 -14.88 -9.50
N LEU A 24 4.20 -14.93 -8.21
CA LEU A 24 4.96 -16.00 -7.59
C LEU A 24 4.08 -17.19 -7.21
N ILE A 25 2.85 -16.93 -6.73
CA ILE A 25 1.89 -17.96 -6.29
C ILE A 25 1.09 -18.56 -7.46
N SER A 26 0.71 -17.76 -8.46
CA SER A 26 -0.11 -18.24 -9.60
C SER A 26 0.52 -19.37 -10.41
N PRO A 27 1.78 -19.30 -10.87
CA PRO A 27 2.40 -20.38 -11.64
C PRO A 27 2.66 -21.64 -10.80
N GLN A 28 2.81 -21.46 -9.49
CA GLN A 28 2.88 -22.53 -8.50
C GLN A 28 1.55 -23.29 -8.37
N MET A 29 0.43 -22.57 -8.22
CA MET A 29 -0.90 -23.20 -8.24
C MET A 29 -1.23 -23.87 -9.57
N ALA A 30 -0.67 -23.38 -10.69
CA ALA A 30 -0.80 -23.99 -12.00
C ALA A 30 0.07 -25.26 -12.17
N GLY A 31 0.81 -25.68 -11.14
CA GLY A 31 1.67 -26.87 -11.15
C GLY A 31 2.92 -26.73 -12.03
N ASN A 32 3.28 -25.51 -12.42
CA ASN A 32 4.23 -25.26 -13.50
C ASN A 32 5.64 -24.82 -13.04
N THR A 33 6.06 -25.19 -11.82
CA THR A 33 7.40 -24.84 -11.33
C THR A 33 8.03 -25.97 -10.54
N GLY A 34 9.28 -26.33 -10.82
CA GLY A 34 10.10 -27.22 -9.99
C GLY A 34 10.60 -26.57 -8.69
N MET A 35 9.94 -25.50 -8.22
CA MET A 35 10.29 -24.75 -7.01
C MET A 35 9.49 -25.30 -5.83
N SER A 36 10.10 -25.35 -4.64
CA SER A 36 9.44 -25.86 -3.43
C SER A 36 8.22 -25.00 -3.07
N ASP A 37 7.05 -25.63 -2.97
CA ASP A 37 5.78 -24.97 -2.64
C ASP A 37 5.87 -24.11 -1.38
N VAL A 38 6.61 -24.60 -0.39
CA VAL A 38 6.83 -23.89 0.87
C VAL A 38 7.47 -22.52 0.65
N ILE A 39 8.44 -22.42 -0.26
CA ILE A 39 9.15 -21.16 -0.53
C ILE A 39 8.24 -20.18 -1.26
N ALA A 40 7.42 -20.66 -2.20
CA ALA A 40 6.53 -19.79 -2.95
C ALA A 40 5.37 -19.28 -2.11
N TYR A 41 4.76 -20.13 -1.29
CA TYR A 41 3.69 -19.72 -0.37
C TYR A 41 4.23 -18.84 0.75
N ALA A 42 5.41 -19.12 1.32
CA ALA A 42 6.02 -18.27 2.34
C ALA A 42 6.45 -16.91 1.76
N GLY A 43 7.13 -16.91 0.61
CA GLY A 43 7.59 -15.70 -0.06
C GLY A 43 6.43 -14.85 -0.57
N GLY A 44 5.47 -15.47 -1.25
CA GLY A 44 4.25 -14.81 -1.71
C GLY A 44 3.36 -14.32 -0.57
N GLY A 45 3.25 -15.09 0.53
CA GLY A 45 2.52 -14.67 1.73
C GLY A 45 3.13 -13.44 2.39
N VAL A 46 4.45 -13.41 2.57
CA VAL A 46 5.17 -12.26 3.16
C VAL A 46 5.07 -11.04 2.24
N LEU A 47 5.26 -11.21 0.92
CA LEU A 47 5.15 -10.11 -0.04
C LEU A 47 3.72 -9.57 -0.16
N GLY A 48 2.72 -10.46 -0.14
CA GLY A 48 1.31 -10.11 -0.22
C GLY A 48 0.83 -9.37 1.03
N LEU A 49 1.05 -9.94 2.22
CA LEU A 49 0.65 -9.33 3.49
C LEU A 49 1.46 -8.06 3.78
N GLY A 50 2.77 -8.07 3.48
CA GLY A 50 3.63 -6.90 3.63
C GLY A 50 3.22 -5.77 2.68
N GLY A 51 2.91 -6.09 1.42
CA GLY A 51 2.43 -5.13 0.43
C GLY A 51 1.07 -4.52 0.79
N LEU A 52 0.11 -5.36 1.23
CA LEU A 52 -1.20 -4.90 1.71
C LEU A 52 -1.08 -4.02 2.95
N GLY A 53 -0.32 -4.44 3.97
CA GLY A 53 -0.12 -3.66 5.18
C GLY A 53 0.56 -2.31 4.93
N PHE A 54 1.50 -2.26 3.99
CA PHE A 54 2.15 -1.01 3.58
C PHE A 54 1.19 -0.08 2.82
N CYS A 55 0.35 -0.65 1.95
CA CYS A 55 -0.70 0.09 1.23
C CYS A 55 -1.74 0.67 2.20
N ASP A 56 -2.27 -0.15 3.11
CA ASP A 56 -3.25 0.27 4.11
C ASP A 56 -2.69 1.34 5.04
N TYR A 57 -1.45 1.17 5.52
CA TYR A 57 -0.80 2.18 6.35
C TYR A 57 -0.65 3.52 5.61
N ALA A 58 -0.25 3.49 4.34
CA ALA A 58 -0.12 4.69 3.52
C ALA A 58 -1.48 5.37 3.28
N LEU A 59 -2.54 4.60 3.01
CA LEU A 59 -3.91 5.10 2.83
C LEU A 59 -4.48 5.69 4.11
N VAL A 60 -4.43 4.98 5.23
CA VAL A 60 -4.93 5.45 6.53
C VAL A 60 -4.22 6.75 6.94
N ARG A 61 -2.91 6.83 6.75
CA ARG A 61 -2.14 8.05 7.02
C ARG A 61 -2.58 9.21 6.12
N TYR A 62 -2.79 8.97 4.82
CA TYR A 62 -3.28 10.00 3.90
C TYR A 62 -4.67 10.50 4.27
N PHE A 63 -5.61 9.61 4.57
CA PHE A 63 -6.96 9.98 4.99
C PHE A 63 -6.95 10.76 6.30
N LYS A 64 -6.08 10.40 7.24
CA LYS A 64 -5.91 11.13 8.50
C LYS A 64 -5.34 12.54 8.26
N GLU A 65 -4.34 12.68 7.40
CA GLU A 65 -3.78 13.99 7.01
C GLU A 65 -4.79 14.84 6.22
N ARG A 66 -5.61 14.23 5.35
CA ARG A 66 -6.70 14.92 4.66
C ARG A 66 -7.80 15.39 5.61
N LYS A 67 -8.24 14.55 6.55
CA LYS A 67 -9.20 14.95 7.59
C LYS A 67 -8.67 16.10 8.42
N ALA A 68 -7.41 16.05 8.86
CA ALA A 68 -6.78 17.13 9.61
C ALA A 68 -6.66 18.44 8.80
N ARG A 69 -6.42 18.37 7.48
CA ARG A 69 -6.44 19.54 6.59
C ARG A 69 -7.84 20.11 6.37
N GLN A 70 -8.87 19.27 6.33
CA GLN A 70 -10.27 19.70 6.28
C GLN A 70 -10.68 20.38 7.58
N GLU A 71 -10.40 19.75 8.73
CA GLU A 71 -10.68 20.32 10.05
C GLU A 71 -10.03 21.70 10.23
N LYS A 72 -8.80 21.90 9.75
CA LYS A 72 -8.13 23.21 9.76
C LYS A 72 -8.74 24.26 8.82
N LYS A 73 -9.45 23.82 7.77
CA LYS A 73 -10.15 24.69 6.83
C LYS A 73 -11.54 25.07 7.33
N ASP A 74 -12.13 24.24 8.20
CA ASP A 74 -13.42 24.44 8.85
C ASP A 74 -13.31 25.23 10.17
N VAL A 75 -12.10 25.57 10.65
CA VAL A 75 -11.92 26.61 11.67
C VAL A 75 -12.25 27.96 11.01
N PRO A 76 -13.35 28.63 11.38
CA PRO A 76 -13.69 29.92 10.83
C PRO A 76 -12.56 30.91 11.13
N SER A 77 -12.28 31.75 10.15
CA SER A 77 -11.45 32.94 10.28
C SER A 77 -12.07 33.90 11.31
N GLU A 78 -11.86 33.63 12.59
CA GLU A 78 -11.82 34.64 13.66
C GLU A 78 -10.32 35.03 13.74
N GLU A 79 -9.85 36.26 13.52
CA GLU A 79 -10.38 37.61 13.67
C GLU A 79 -9.71 38.54 12.63
N GLU A 80 -10.49 39.36 11.90
CA GLU A 80 -10.10 40.74 11.57
C GLU A 80 -11.01 41.63 12.44
N PRO A 81 -10.46 42.61 13.18
CA PRO A 81 -10.15 43.91 12.58
C PRO A 81 -8.80 44.53 12.96
#